data_AF-A0A7C4M438-F1
#
_entry.id   AF-A0A7C4M438-F1
#
_cell.length_a   1.000
_cell.length_b   1.000
_cell.length_c   1.000
_cell.angle_alpha   90.00
_cell.angle_beta   90.00
_cell.angle_gamma   90.00
#
_symmetry.space_group_name_H-M   'P 1'
#
loop_
_entity.id
_entity.type
_entity.pdbx_description
1 polymer ?
#
loop_
_entity_poly.entity_id
_entity_poly.type
_entity_poly.pdbx_seq_one_letter_code
_entity_poly.pdbx_strand_id
1 'polypeptide(L)'
;MRLGGKIWLDIIFTDLLGVLRVVSYRIDEESISKISEVIGKTDGSSVYGFTGIEDSDLFLHPIEGTLTRASWEAGRYVVLSRVYKGGERFLRDPRLVAEKTEEVLGDWGYEALVSAELEFFIVDKIDVRIERNGGVYSQRLEVFSQEMALEHLFPVKRSYQMPPEGRF
;
A
#
# COMPACT_ATOMS: atom_id res chain seq x y z
N MET A 1 -5.84 -36.99 10.59
CA MET A 1 -6.05 -35.85 9.67
C MET A 1 -6.25 -34.62 10.53
N ARG A 2 -5.23 -33.75 10.62
CA ARG A 2 -5.35 -32.50 11.39
C ARG A 2 -6.29 -31.63 10.58
N LEU A 3 -7.49 -31.34 11.09
CA LEU A 3 -8.36 -30.34 10.46
C LEU A 3 -7.56 -29.03 10.45
N GLY A 4 -7.19 -28.55 9.25
CA GLY A 4 -6.43 -27.32 9.09
C GLY A 4 -7.12 -26.15 9.77
N GLY A 5 -6.34 -25.28 10.42
CA GLY A 5 -6.91 -24.09 11.06
C GLY A 5 -7.45 -23.12 10.02
N LYS A 6 -8.29 -22.18 10.45
CA LYS A 6 -8.56 -20.98 9.65
C LYS A 6 -7.43 -19.96 9.88
N ILE A 7 -7.03 -19.24 8.85
CA ILE A 7 -6.03 -18.15 8.90
C ILE A 7 -6.57 -16.87 8.25
N TRP A 8 -5.98 -15.73 8.59
CA TRP A 8 -6.23 -14.46 7.91
C TRP A 8 -5.26 -14.31 6.74
N LEU A 9 -5.77 -13.90 5.58
CA LEU A 9 -4.99 -13.56 4.41
C LEU A 9 -5.30 -12.14 3.99
N ASP A 10 -4.29 -11.28 4.03
CA ASP A 10 -4.33 -9.92 3.53
C ASP A 10 -3.76 -9.91 2.09
N ILE A 11 -4.63 -9.67 1.11
CA ILE A 11 -4.25 -9.53 -0.30
C ILE A 11 -4.03 -8.05 -0.57
N ILE A 12 -2.81 -7.69 -0.99
CA ILE A 12 -2.37 -6.31 -1.15
C ILE A 12 -2.21 -5.95 -2.63
N PHE A 13 -2.65 -4.75 -2.99
CA PHE A 13 -2.34 -4.12 -4.27
C PHE A 13 -2.05 -2.63 -4.05
N THR A 14 -1.48 -1.95 -5.06
CA THR A 14 -1.15 -0.51 -4.97
C THR A 14 -2.08 0.28 -5.87
N ASP A 15 -2.58 1.43 -5.40
CA ASP A 15 -3.35 2.35 -6.23
C ASP A 15 -2.47 3.39 -6.95
N LEU A 16 -3.08 4.24 -7.79
CA LEU A 16 -2.35 5.24 -8.57
C LEU A 16 -1.66 6.33 -7.73
N LEU A 17 -2.00 6.46 -6.45
CA LEU A 17 -1.36 7.39 -5.52
C LEU A 17 -0.22 6.74 -4.72
N GLY A 18 0.06 5.45 -4.96
CA GLY A 18 1.06 4.69 -4.22
C GLY A 18 0.56 4.15 -2.89
N VAL A 19 -0.75 4.19 -2.62
CA VAL A 19 -1.33 3.65 -1.38
C VAL A 19 -1.43 2.14 -1.49
N LEU A 20 -0.91 1.43 -0.48
CA LEU A 20 -1.14 -0.01 -0.32
C LEU A 20 -2.58 -0.23 0.14
N ARG A 21 -3.38 -0.83 -0.73
CA ARG A 21 -4.76 -1.25 -0.47
C ARG A 21 -4.75 -2.72 -0.04
N VAL A 22 -5.58 -3.06 0.95
CA VAL A 22 -5.63 -4.39 1.54
C VAL A 22 -7.06 -4.90 1.51
N VAL A 23 -7.23 -6.16 1.08
CA VAL A 23 -8.48 -6.91 1.23
C VAL A 23 -8.21 -8.16 2.05
N SER A 24 -8.90 -8.30 3.17
CA SER A 24 -8.68 -9.38 4.13
C SER A 24 -9.70 -10.51 3.97
N TYR A 25 -9.22 -11.74 3.93
CA TYR A 25 -10.04 -12.96 3.83
C TYR A 25 -9.74 -13.93 4.97
N ARG A 26 -10.75 -14.71 5.35
CA ARG A 26 -10.60 -15.85 6.25
C ARG A 26 -10.58 -17.13 5.40
N ILE A 27 -9.43 -17.78 5.29
CA ILE A 27 -9.23 -18.96 4.43
C ILE A 27 -8.79 -20.18 5.25
N ASP A 28 -8.91 -21.36 4.67
CA ASP A 28 -8.32 -22.57 5.24
C ASP A 28 -6.80 -22.53 5.10
N GLU A 29 -6.09 -22.93 6.15
CA GLU A 29 -4.63 -22.95 6.20
C GLU A 29 -4.02 -23.76 5.05
N GLU A 30 -4.69 -24.83 4.60
CA GLU A 30 -4.26 -25.64 3.46
C GLU A 30 -4.16 -24.84 2.15
N SER A 31 -4.96 -23.77 2.01
CA SER A 31 -4.97 -22.91 0.82
C SER A 31 -3.66 -22.11 0.65
N ILE A 32 -2.85 -21.99 1.70
CA ILE A 32 -1.52 -21.36 1.62
C ILE A 32 -0.63 -22.05 0.60
N SER A 33 -0.71 -23.38 0.50
CA SER A 33 0.06 -24.17 -0.47
C SER A 33 -0.37 -23.93 -1.93
N LYS A 34 -1.52 -23.29 -2.14
CA LYS A 34 -2.13 -23.02 -3.44
C LYS A 34 -2.60 -21.57 -3.52
N ILE A 35 -1.78 -20.65 -3.00
CA ILE A 35 -2.18 -19.24 -2.85
C ILE A 35 -2.53 -18.58 -4.19
N SER A 36 -1.93 -19.02 -5.29
CA SER A 36 -2.22 -18.57 -6.66
C SER A 36 -3.64 -18.94 -7.14
N GLU A 37 -4.28 -19.95 -6.53
CA GLU A 37 -5.67 -20.33 -6.82
C GLU A 37 -6.68 -19.47 -6.06
N VAL A 38 -6.24 -18.75 -5.02
CA VAL A 38 -7.11 -17.83 -4.27
C VAL A 38 -7.33 -16.56 -5.08
N ILE A 39 -8.59 -16.23 -5.37
CA ILE A 39 -8.95 -15.00 -6.08
C ILE A 39 -9.63 -14.01 -5.13
N GLY A 40 -8.98 -12.88 -4.90
CA GLY A 40 -9.58 -11.76 -4.18
C GLY A 40 -10.50 -10.93 -5.09
N LYS A 41 -11.36 -10.12 -4.50
CA LYS A 41 -12.23 -9.16 -5.17
C LYS A 41 -12.11 -7.81 -4.50
N THR A 42 -12.19 -6.75 -5.31
CA THR A 42 -12.29 -5.38 -4.81
C THR A 42 -13.22 -4.57 -5.70
N ASP A 43 -13.81 -3.52 -5.13
CA ASP A 43 -14.61 -2.55 -5.85
C ASP A 43 -13.70 -1.40 -6.29
N GLY A 44 -13.35 -1.39 -7.58
CA GLY A 44 -12.47 -0.39 -8.15
C GLY A 44 -13.04 1.04 -8.13
N SER A 45 -14.35 1.22 -7.92
CA SER A 45 -14.94 2.55 -7.73
C SER A 45 -14.57 3.18 -6.39
N SER A 46 -14.16 2.35 -5.41
CA SER A 46 -13.64 2.77 -4.12
C SER A 46 -12.13 3.06 -4.12
N VAL A 47 -11.47 2.81 -5.26
CA VAL A 47 -10.02 2.98 -5.42
C VAL A 47 -9.73 4.16 -6.34
N TYR A 48 -8.89 5.08 -5.88
CA TYR A 48 -8.60 6.31 -6.60
C TYR A 48 -8.05 6.03 -8.00
N GLY A 49 -8.81 6.48 -9.01
CA GLY A 49 -8.44 6.42 -10.43
C GLY A 49 -8.56 5.04 -11.08
N PHE A 50 -9.13 4.04 -10.41
CA PHE A 50 -9.31 2.69 -10.98
C PHE A 50 -10.52 2.64 -11.93
N THR A 51 -11.74 2.53 -11.42
CA THR A 51 -12.95 2.35 -12.25
C THR A 51 -14.09 3.29 -11.83
N GLY A 52 -15.08 3.44 -12.71
CA GLY A 52 -16.36 4.08 -12.38
C GLY A 52 -17.29 3.13 -11.63
N ILE A 53 -18.45 3.62 -11.21
CA ILE A 53 -19.45 2.86 -10.44
C ILE A 53 -20.10 1.78 -11.31
N GLU A 54 -20.27 2.07 -12.61
CA GLU A 54 -20.98 1.24 -13.57
C GLU A 54 -20.26 -0.06 -13.95
N ASP A 55 -18.94 -0.17 -13.71
CA ASP A 55 -18.13 -1.32 -14.10
C ASP A 55 -16.92 -1.46 -13.16
N SER A 56 -17.24 -1.75 -11.90
CA SER A 56 -16.32 -1.59 -10.78
C SER A 56 -15.67 -2.87 -10.27
N ASP A 57 -16.19 -4.05 -10.62
CA ASP A 57 -15.65 -5.32 -10.15
C ASP A 57 -14.23 -5.57 -10.67
N LEU A 58 -13.29 -5.75 -9.75
CA LEU A 58 -11.90 -6.10 -10.02
C LEU A 58 -11.51 -7.35 -9.24
N PHE A 59 -10.58 -8.11 -9.80
CA PHE A 59 -10.08 -9.36 -9.24
C PHE A 59 -8.62 -9.21 -8.85
N LEU A 60 -8.25 -9.75 -7.69
CA LEU A 60 -6.90 -9.73 -7.16
C LEU A 60 -6.32 -11.13 -7.26
N HIS A 61 -5.25 -11.27 -8.04
CA HIS A 61 -4.54 -12.53 -8.24
C HIS A 61 -3.23 -12.50 -7.44
N PRO A 62 -3.12 -13.26 -6.33
CA PRO A 62 -1.93 -13.33 -5.50
C PRO A 62 -0.69 -13.76 -6.28
N ILE A 63 0.46 -13.19 -5.91
CA ILE A 63 1.77 -13.55 -6.45
C ILE A 63 2.45 -14.44 -5.41
N GLU A 64 2.51 -15.74 -5.71
CA GLU A 64 2.98 -16.77 -4.79
C GLU A 64 4.32 -16.45 -4.12
N GLY A 65 5.30 -15.97 -4.89
CA GLY A 65 6.63 -15.61 -4.39
C GLY A 65 6.68 -14.43 -3.42
N THR A 66 5.56 -13.76 -3.15
CA THR A 66 5.46 -12.60 -2.25
C THR A 66 4.73 -12.92 -0.94
N LEU A 67 4.23 -14.15 -0.79
CA LEU A 67 3.51 -14.57 0.39
C LEU A 67 4.45 -14.56 1.61
N THR A 68 4.03 -13.89 2.67
CA THR A 68 4.76 -13.82 3.94
C THR A 68 3.83 -13.98 5.13
N ARG A 69 4.35 -14.50 6.24
CA ARG A 69 3.63 -14.53 7.52
C ARG A 69 3.77 -13.18 8.19
N ALA A 70 2.65 -12.60 8.65
CA ALA A 70 2.67 -11.36 9.40
C ALA A 70 3.45 -11.56 10.72
N SER A 71 4.42 -10.67 10.99
CA SER A 71 5.22 -10.72 12.22
C SER A 71 4.48 -10.18 13.44
N TRP A 72 3.41 -9.40 13.24
CA TRP A 72 2.64 -8.73 14.28
C TRP A 72 1.39 -9.49 14.75
N GLU A 73 0.94 -10.54 14.03
CA GLU A 73 -0.24 -11.31 14.40
C GLU A 73 -0.11 -12.78 14.02
N ALA A 74 -0.28 -13.68 14.99
CA ALA A 74 -0.22 -15.11 14.73
C ALA A 74 -1.43 -15.58 13.88
N GLY A 75 -1.16 -16.38 12.85
CA GLY A 75 -2.21 -16.90 11.97
C GLY A 75 -2.68 -15.90 10.91
N ARG A 76 -1.91 -14.84 10.66
CA ARG A 76 -2.11 -13.88 9.57
C ARG A 76 -0.98 -13.96 8.55
N TYR A 77 -1.36 -13.91 7.28
CA TYR A 77 -0.47 -13.92 6.12
C TYR A 77 -0.77 -12.72 5.23
N VAL A 78 0.25 -12.26 4.51
CA VAL A 78 0.17 -11.12 3.59
C VAL A 78 0.73 -11.55 2.25
N VAL A 79 0.09 -11.14 1.15
CA VAL A 79 0.53 -11.46 -0.21
C VAL A 79 0.28 -10.28 -1.14
N LEU A 80 1.23 -9.97 -2.01
CA LEU A 80 1.00 -8.99 -3.08
C LEU A 80 0.18 -9.62 -4.20
N SER A 81 -0.52 -8.78 -4.96
CA SER A 81 -1.38 -9.24 -6.04
C SER A 81 -1.23 -8.42 -7.31
N ARG A 82 -1.65 -9.04 -8.42
CA ARG A 82 -1.94 -8.38 -9.69
C ARG A 82 -3.42 -8.09 -9.77
N VAL A 83 -3.78 -6.95 -10.35
CA VAL A 83 -5.19 -6.58 -10.54
C VAL A 83 -5.65 -7.00 -11.94
N TYR A 84 -6.85 -7.58 -12.01
CA TYR A 84 -7.48 -8.06 -13.24
C TYR A 84 -8.89 -7.50 -13.38
N LYS A 85 -9.31 -7.33 -14.64
CA LYS A 85 -10.68 -6.97 -15.03
C LYS A 85 -11.08 -7.80 -16.24
N GLY A 86 -12.21 -8.50 -16.16
CA GLY A 86 -12.71 -9.33 -17.28
C GLY A 86 -11.75 -10.43 -17.75
N GLY A 87 -10.85 -10.91 -16.88
CA GLY A 87 -9.84 -11.92 -17.22
C GLY A 87 -8.52 -11.35 -17.77
N GLU A 88 -8.45 -10.05 -18.02
CA GLU A 88 -7.24 -9.38 -18.49
C GLU A 88 -6.57 -8.57 -17.38
N ARG A 89 -5.26 -8.32 -17.52
CA ARG A 89 -4.52 -7.45 -16.61
C ARG A 89 -5.09 -6.05 -16.64
N PHE A 90 -5.39 -5.51 -15.46
CA PHE A 90 -5.99 -4.19 -15.35
C PHE A 90 -4.98 -3.11 -15.71
N LEU A 91 -5.28 -2.32 -16.76
CA LEU A 91 -4.33 -1.37 -17.34
C LEU A 91 -3.86 -0.26 -16.39
N ARG A 92 -4.63 0.05 -15.34
CA ARG A 92 -4.29 1.08 -14.35
C ARG A 92 -3.67 0.51 -13.07
N ASP A 93 -3.31 -0.77 -13.06
CA ASP A 93 -2.49 -1.38 -12.02
C ASP A 93 -1.05 -0.83 -12.12
N PRO A 94 -0.55 -0.05 -11.14
CA PRO A 94 0.83 0.44 -11.16
C PRO A 94 1.87 -0.68 -11.30
N ARG A 95 1.57 -1.87 -10.77
CA ARG A 95 2.45 -3.03 -10.90
C ARG A 95 2.58 -3.49 -12.34
N LEU A 96 1.49 -3.47 -13.11
CA LEU A 96 1.54 -3.80 -14.54
C LEU A 96 2.46 -2.84 -15.30
N VAL A 97 2.47 -1.56 -14.93
CA VAL A 97 3.35 -0.56 -15.54
C VAL A 97 4.81 -0.88 -15.26
N ALA A 98 5.14 -1.26 -14.02
CA ALA A 98 6.49 -1.69 -13.65
C ALA A 98 6.91 -2.96 -14.41
N GLU A 99 6.09 -4.01 -14.42
CA GLU A 99 6.36 -5.27 -15.14
C GLU A 99 6.58 -5.02 -16.65
N LYS A 100 5.75 -4.18 -17.30
CA LYS A 100 5.95 -3.81 -18.70
C LYS A 100 7.24 -3.01 -18.95
N THR A 101 7.65 -2.20 -17.98
CA THR A 101 8.90 -1.44 -18.08
C THR A 101 10.10 -2.39 -18.00
N GLU A 102 10.05 -3.39 -17.12
CA GLU A 102 11.06 -4.45 -17.04
C GLU A 102 11.11 -5.29 -18.33
N GLU A 103 9.96 -5.62 -18.93
CA GLU A 103 9.90 -6.31 -20.23
C GLU A 103 10.62 -5.52 -21.34
N VAL A 104 10.35 -4.21 -21.46
CA VAL A 104 11.01 -3.34 -22.44
C VAL A 104 12.52 -3.27 -22.23
N LEU A 105 12.97 -3.17 -20.98
CA LEU A 105 14.40 -3.17 -20.64
C LEU A 105 15.05 -4.52 -20.98
N GLY A 106 14.36 -5.63 -20.70
CA GLY A 106 14.79 -6.97 -21.04
C GLY A 106 14.96 -7.17 -22.55
N ASP A 107 14.03 -6.66 -23.36
CA ASP A 107 14.11 -6.68 -24.83
C ASP A 107 15.33 -5.90 -25.36
N TRP A 108 15.82 -4.93 -24.59
CA TRP A 108 17.04 -4.17 -24.90
C TRP A 108 18.31 -4.80 -24.32
N GLY A 109 18.19 -5.94 -23.64
CA GLY A 109 19.32 -6.64 -23.01
C GLY A 109 19.73 -6.06 -21.66
N TYR A 110 18.84 -5.32 -20.99
CA TYR A 110 19.08 -4.74 -19.66
C TYR A 110 18.23 -5.43 -18.58
N GLU A 111 18.77 -5.47 -17.36
CA GLU A 111 18.05 -5.85 -16.15
C GLU A 111 17.96 -4.64 -15.22
N ALA A 112 16.75 -4.33 -14.74
CA ALA A 112 16.53 -3.24 -13.80
C ALA A 112 16.79 -3.72 -12.37
N LEU A 113 17.80 -3.16 -11.71
CA LEU A 113 18.04 -3.35 -10.28
C LEU A 113 17.72 -2.06 -9.55
N VAL A 114 16.62 -2.05 -8.81
CA VAL A 114 16.12 -0.86 -8.09
C VAL A 114 16.23 -1.07 -6.59
N SER A 115 16.77 -0.06 -5.89
CA SER A 115 16.79 0.01 -4.43
C SER A 115 16.09 1.29 -3.98
N ALA A 116 15.34 1.21 -2.88
CA ALA A 116 14.71 2.35 -2.25
C ALA A 116 15.27 2.50 -0.83
N GLU A 117 15.74 3.71 -0.50
CA GLU A 117 16.08 4.08 0.87
C GLU A 117 14.83 4.67 1.53
N LEU A 118 14.12 3.83 2.30
CA LEU A 118 12.88 4.20 2.97
C LEU A 118 13.20 4.92 4.29
N GLU A 119 13.34 6.22 4.21
CA GLU A 119 13.42 7.06 5.41
C GLU A 119 12.02 7.31 5.97
N PHE A 120 11.88 7.19 7.29
CA PHE A 120 10.63 7.46 8.00
C PHE A 120 10.91 8.12 9.34
N PHE A 121 9.88 8.76 9.89
CA PHE A 121 9.91 9.36 11.22
C PHE A 121 9.07 8.51 12.18
N ILE A 122 9.56 8.33 13.40
CA ILE A 122 8.77 7.82 14.51
C ILE A 122 8.32 9.03 15.33
N VAL A 123 7.01 9.19 15.47
CA VAL A 123 6.41 10.32 16.19
C VAL A 123 5.47 9.79 17.25
N ASP A 124 5.39 10.48 18.39
CA ASP A 124 4.52 10.08 19.50
C ASP A 124 3.06 10.36 19.18
N LYS A 125 2.80 11.47 18.48
CA LYS A 125 1.44 11.91 18.17
C LYS A 125 1.40 12.82 16.96
N ILE A 126 0.30 12.71 16.21
CA ILE A 126 -0.09 13.67 15.18
C ILE A 126 -1.49 14.17 15.53
N ASP A 127 -1.64 15.49 15.67
CA ASP A 127 -2.94 16.15 15.82
C ASP A 127 -3.30 16.87 14.51
N VAL A 128 -4.47 16.56 13.97
CA VAL A 128 -5.06 17.28 12.83
C VAL A 128 -6.27 18.04 13.34
N ARG A 129 -6.27 19.36 13.19
CA ARG A 129 -7.42 20.22 13.51
C ARG A 129 -7.95 20.88 12.25
N ILE A 130 -9.25 20.73 12.02
CA ILE A 130 -9.98 21.45 10.98
C ILE A 130 -10.87 22.45 11.70
N GLU A 131 -10.58 23.73 11.52
CA GLU A 131 -11.34 24.82 12.13
C GLU A 131 -12.09 25.59 11.05
N ARG A 132 -13.27 26.11 11.40
CA ARG A 132 -14.06 26.97 10.54
C ARG A 132 -14.27 28.32 11.22
N ASN A 133 -13.62 29.36 10.72
CA ASN A 133 -13.73 30.72 11.26
C ASN A 133 -14.19 31.68 10.15
N GLY A 134 -15.29 32.39 10.38
CA GLY A 134 -15.81 33.39 9.43
C GLY A 134 -16.19 32.85 8.05
N GLY A 135 -16.47 31.55 7.92
CA GLY A 135 -16.78 30.89 6.64
C GLY A 135 -15.57 30.31 5.90
N VAL A 136 -14.35 30.54 6.39
CA VAL A 136 -13.11 29.94 5.86
C VAL A 136 -12.76 28.69 6.67
N TYR A 137 -12.37 27.63 5.98
CA TYR A 137 -11.79 26.43 6.60
C TYR A 137 -10.28 26.59 6.71
N SER A 138 -9.72 26.29 7.87
CA SER A 138 -8.27 26.18 8.08
C SER A 138 -7.93 24.80 8.61
N GLN A 139 -6.86 24.20 8.08
CA GLN A 139 -6.32 22.94 8.57
C GLN A 139 -4.99 23.20 9.26
N ARG A 140 -4.83 22.70 10.50
CA ARG A 140 -3.56 22.69 11.23
C ARG A 140 -3.13 21.25 11.49
N LEU A 141 -1.85 20.98 11.23
CA LEU A 141 -1.17 19.73 11.55
C LEU A 141 -0.13 20.03 12.63
N GLU A 142 -0.22 19.37 13.77
CA GLU A 142 0.78 19.42 14.84
C GLU A 142 1.38 18.02 15.02
N VAL A 143 2.71 17.93 14.99
CA VAL A 143 3.45 16.68 15.16
C VAL A 143 4.23 16.76 16.47
N PHE A 144 4.05 15.74 17.32
CA PHE A 144 4.75 15.62 18.59
C PHE A 144 5.73 14.46 18.50
N SER A 145 6.99 14.73 18.78
CA SER A 145 8.03 13.71 18.86
C SER A 145 9.04 14.09 19.95
N GLN A 146 9.39 13.12 20.80
CA GLN A 146 10.51 13.24 21.73
C GLN A 146 11.84 13.56 21.01
N GLU A 147 11.99 13.19 19.73
CA GLU A 147 13.17 13.52 18.95
C GLU A 147 13.33 15.02 18.69
N MET A 148 12.25 15.83 18.79
CA MET A 148 12.37 17.29 18.75
C MET A 148 13.20 17.82 19.91
N ALA A 149 13.19 17.14 21.06
CA ALA A 149 14.04 17.51 22.19
C ALA A 149 15.53 17.26 21.90
N LEU A 150 15.90 16.57 20.83
CA LEU A 150 17.31 16.37 20.43
C LEU A 150 17.79 17.43 19.42
N GLU A 151 16.95 18.39 19.01
CA GLU A 151 17.28 19.38 17.97
C GLU A 151 18.56 20.18 18.28
N HIS A 152 18.86 20.38 19.56
CA HIS A 152 20.07 21.08 20.02
C HIS A 152 21.35 20.21 19.97
N LEU A 153 21.23 18.89 19.83
CA LEU A 153 22.34 17.94 19.71
C LEU A 153 22.53 17.47 18.27
N PHE A 154 21.43 17.29 17.54
CA PHE A 154 21.41 16.89 16.14
C PHE A 154 20.35 17.71 15.41
N PRO A 155 20.67 18.38 14.28
CA PRO A 155 19.66 19.09 13.51
C PRO A 155 18.57 18.10 13.07
N VAL A 156 17.32 18.36 13.42
CA VAL A 156 16.19 17.54 13.01
C VAL A 156 16.15 17.53 11.48
N LYS A 157 16.18 16.33 10.90
CA LYS A 157 16.06 16.17 9.44
C LYS A 157 14.68 16.66 9.02
N ARG A 158 14.62 17.79 8.33
CA ARG A 158 13.37 18.38 7.85
C ARG A 158 12.94 17.66 6.56
N SER A 159 11.65 17.42 6.39
CA SER A 159 11.15 16.88 5.12
C SER A 159 11.38 17.93 4.02
N TYR A 160 11.75 17.47 2.82
CA TYR A 160 11.99 18.35 1.66
C TYR A 160 10.73 19.14 1.23
N GLN A 161 9.56 18.82 1.78
CA GLN A 161 8.26 19.39 1.42
C GLN A 161 7.67 20.30 2.51
N MET A 162 8.34 20.50 3.65
CA MET A 162 7.89 21.51 4.60
C MET A 162 8.17 22.91 4.04
N PRO A 163 7.13 23.76 3.86
CA PRO A 163 7.37 25.15 3.52
C PRO A 163 8.18 25.81 4.66
N PRO A 164 9.09 26.74 4.34
CA PRO A 164 9.79 27.50 5.36
C PRO A 164 8.78 28.19 6.28
N GLU A 165 9.04 28.16 7.59
CA GLU A 165 8.19 28.78 8.62
C GLU A 165 7.73 30.19 8.21
N GLY A 166 6.43 30.47 8.35
CA GLY A 166 5.88 31.82 8.15
C GLY A 166 5.15 32.07 6.82
N ARG A 167 4.79 31.04 6.04
CA ARG A 167 3.84 31.17 4.93
C ARG A 167 2.63 30.25 5.12
N PHE A 168 1.62 30.81 5.78
CA PHE A 168 0.21 30.41 5.65
C PHE A 168 -0.56 31.59 5.07
#